data_AF-A0A8T1QLQ9-F1
#
_entry.id   AF-A0A8T1QLQ9-F1
#
_cell.length_a   1.000
_cell.length_b   1.000
_cell.length_c   1.000
_cell.angle_alpha   90.00
_cell.angle_beta   90.00
_cell.angle_gamma   90.00
#
_symmetry.space_group_name_H-M   'P 1'
#
loop_
_entity.id
_entity.type
_entity.pdbx_description
1 polymer ?
#
loop_
_entity_poly.entity_id
_entity_poly.type
_entity_poly.pdbx_seq_one_letter_code
_entity_poly.pdbx_strand_id
1 'polypeptide(L)'
;MFTLVSGMGAGAPNQAANAITSGLFFALVQGGLFKLGEKFSKPPVEDVFYTKTRSMLYNLGLQTFEKNFKKGLLTDSTLPLLTDSALRDAKIPPGPRLLILDHIQRSDLLYMYLNSFS
;
A
#
# COMPACT_ATOMS: atom_id res chain seq x y z
N MET A 1 -17.28 23.82 42.36
CA MET A 1 -18.75 23.86 42.28
C MET A 1 -19.22 23.01 41.11
N PHE A 2 -19.45 21.71 41.34
CA PHE A 2 -20.42 20.90 40.59
C PHE A 2 -20.97 19.89 41.60
N THR A 3 -22.29 19.88 41.70
CA THR A 3 -23.06 19.43 42.86
C THR A 3 -23.33 17.94 42.80
N LEU A 4 -23.32 17.32 43.97
CA LEU A 4 -23.78 15.96 44.23
C LEU A 4 -25.24 15.82 43.79
N VAL A 5 -25.50 15.06 42.73
CA VAL A 5 -26.82 14.43 42.53
C VAL A 5 -26.75 13.07 43.24
N SER A 6 -27.03 13.11 44.54
CA SER A 6 -27.52 11.95 45.26
C SER A 6 -28.86 11.55 44.66
N GLY A 7 -28.89 10.41 43.97
CA GLY A 7 -30.08 9.94 43.30
C GLY A 7 -30.01 8.46 42.91
N MET A 8 -29.77 7.58 43.88
CA MET A 8 -30.27 6.20 43.98
C MET A 8 -29.50 5.57 45.16
N GLY A 9 -30.13 5.29 46.30
CA GLY A 9 -31.15 4.25 46.38
C GLY A 9 -30.43 2.93 46.67
N ALA A 10 -30.54 2.49 47.92
CA ALA A 10 -30.09 1.21 48.42
C ALA A 10 -30.46 0.05 47.47
N GLY A 11 -29.54 -0.90 47.27
CA GLY A 11 -29.81 -2.23 46.71
C GLY A 11 -30.57 -2.29 45.38
N ALA A 12 -29.86 -2.38 44.25
CA ALA A 12 -30.46 -2.71 42.96
C ALA A 12 -29.74 -3.93 42.33
N PRO A 13 -30.43 -5.05 42.02
CA PRO A 13 -29.85 -6.27 41.42
C PRO A 13 -29.20 -6.11 40.03
N ASN A 14 -29.00 -4.89 39.52
CA ASN A 14 -28.78 -4.62 38.10
C ASN A 14 -27.53 -3.80 37.77
N GLN A 15 -26.69 -3.44 38.76
CA GLN A 15 -25.45 -2.67 38.47
C GLN A 15 -24.41 -3.48 37.69
N ALA A 16 -24.22 -4.77 38.03
CA ALA A 16 -23.30 -5.65 37.29
C ALA A 16 -23.80 -5.93 35.87
N ALA A 17 -25.10 -6.15 35.70
CA ALA A 17 -25.71 -6.35 34.39
C ALA A 17 -25.58 -5.12 33.47
N ASN A 18 -25.77 -3.92 34.04
CA ASN A 18 -25.59 -2.66 33.33
C ASN A 18 -24.10 -2.39 33.00
N ALA A 19 -23.16 -2.78 33.87
CA ALA A 19 -21.72 -2.65 33.63
C ALA A 19 -21.20 -3.61 32.55
N ILE A 20 -21.69 -4.86 32.52
CA ILE A 20 -21.36 -5.84 31.47
C ILE A 20 -21.92 -5.41 30.13
N THR A 21 -23.19 -4.96 30.10
CA THR A 21 -23.85 -4.48 28.88
C THR A 21 -23.15 -3.25 28.30
N SER A 22 -22.84 -2.27 29.16
CA SER A 22 -22.14 -1.05 28.72
C SER A 22 -20.70 -1.36 28.32
N GLY A 23 -19.97 -2.19 29.07
CA GLY A 23 -18.62 -2.64 28.71
C GLY A 23 -18.56 -3.35 27.35
N LEU A 24 -19.52 -4.22 27.06
CA LEU A 24 -19.60 -4.93 25.77
C LEU A 24 -19.97 -3.98 24.62
N PHE A 25 -20.88 -3.04 24.86
CA PHE A 25 -21.26 -2.02 23.86
C PHE A 25 -20.08 -1.09 23.54
N PHE A 26 -19.37 -0.58 24.56
CA PHE A 26 -18.17 0.22 24.35
C PHE A 26 -17.06 -0.58 23.66
N ALA A 27 -16.88 -1.86 23.96
CA ALA A 27 -15.91 -2.72 23.28
C ALA A 27 -16.25 -2.94 21.79
N LEU A 28 -17.52 -3.11 21.44
CA LEU A 28 -17.95 -3.28 20.05
C LEU A 28 -17.88 -1.96 19.28
N VAL A 29 -18.30 -0.85 19.87
CA VAL A 29 -18.28 0.46 19.22
C VAL A 29 -16.85 0.97 19.07
N GLN A 30 -16.05 1.00 20.14
CA GLN A 30 -14.65 1.43 20.04
C GLN A 30 -13.79 0.44 19.27
N GLY A 31 -13.98 -0.88 19.45
CA GLY A 31 -13.27 -1.90 18.68
C GLY A 31 -13.62 -1.90 17.19
N GLY A 32 -14.90 -1.65 16.85
CA GLY A 32 -15.38 -1.54 15.48
C GLY A 32 -14.89 -0.26 14.78
N LEU A 33 -14.99 0.88 15.45
CA LEU A 33 -14.49 2.17 14.94
C LEU A 33 -12.96 2.19 14.82
N PHE A 34 -12.23 1.56 15.75
CA PHE A 34 -10.77 1.45 15.69
C PHE A 34 -10.32 0.60 14.49
N LYS A 35 -10.96 -0.55 14.23
CA LYS A 35 -10.67 -1.37 13.04
C LYS A 35 -10.97 -0.64 11.73
N LEU A 36 -11.99 0.20 11.70
CA LEU A 36 -12.30 1.02 10.53
C LEU A 36 -11.21 2.10 10.36
N GLY A 37 -10.86 2.81 11.43
CA GLY A 37 -9.79 3.80 11.43
C GLY A 37 -8.42 3.23 11.05
N GLU A 38 -8.05 2.04 11.54
CA GLU A 38 -6.77 1.39 11.24
C GLU A 38 -6.62 1.05 9.75
N LYS A 39 -7.72 0.73 9.05
CA LYS A 39 -7.72 0.51 7.60
C LYS A 39 -7.55 1.80 6.79
N PHE A 40 -7.92 2.96 7.35
CA PHE A 40 -7.76 4.27 6.71
C PHE A 40 -6.47 4.99 7.13
N SER A 41 -5.95 4.73 8.33
CA SER A 41 -4.75 5.37 8.89
C SER A 41 -3.45 4.67 8.55
N LYS A 42 -3.46 3.45 8.00
CA LYS A 42 -2.22 2.88 7.45
C LYS A 42 -1.84 3.70 6.23
N PRO A 43 -0.73 4.49 6.27
CA PRO A 43 -0.23 5.11 5.07
C PRO A 43 -0.03 3.98 4.05
N PRO A 44 -0.43 4.19 2.77
CA PRO A 44 -0.10 3.22 1.75
C PRO A 44 1.40 2.97 1.88
N VAL A 45 1.79 1.70 2.13
CA VAL A 45 3.20 1.34 2.24
C VAL A 45 3.88 1.98 1.05
N GLU A 46 4.69 3.00 1.31
CA GLU A 46 5.39 3.67 0.24
C GLU A 46 6.26 2.60 -0.38
N ASP A 47 5.94 2.29 -1.62
CA ASP A 47 6.58 1.26 -2.41
C ASP A 47 7.96 1.78 -2.82
N VAL A 48 8.86 1.96 -1.84
CA VAL A 48 10.22 2.49 -2.00
C VAL A 48 10.97 1.72 -3.09
N PHE A 49 10.68 0.41 -3.19
CA PHE A 49 11.23 -0.50 -4.19
C PHE A 49 10.67 -0.34 -5.62
N TYR A 50 9.76 0.61 -5.86
CA TYR A 50 9.17 0.85 -7.18
C TYR A 50 9.38 2.29 -7.67
N THR A 51 10.30 3.04 -7.05
CA THR A 51 10.52 4.45 -7.37
C THR A 51 11.02 4.60 -8.82
N LYS A 52 12.04 3.82 -9.20
CA LYS A 52 12.59 3.82 -10.57
C LYS A 52 11.60 3.23 -11.55
N THR A 53 10.95 2.11 -11.20
CA THR A 53 9.93 1.48 -12.03
C THR A 53 8.78 2.43 -12.34
N ARG A 54 8.25 3.15 -11.34
CA ARG A 54 7.16 4.11 -11.54
C ARG A 54 7.61 5.28 -12.42
N SER A 55 8.82 5.79 -12.20
CA SER A 55 9.40 6.86 -13.04
C SER A 55 9.53 6.42 -14.51
N MET A 56 10.06 5.22 -14.75
CA MET A 56 10.15 4.64 -16.09
C MET A 56 8.76 4.52 -16.74
N LEU A 57 7.79 3.90 -16.05
CA LEU A 57 6.44 3.75 -16.57
C LEU A 57 5.78 5.10 -16.85
N TYR A 58 6.05 6.12 -16.01
CA TYR A 58 5.57 7.47 -16.24
C TYR A 58 6.17 8.10 -17.50
N ASN A 59 7.49 8.01 -17.69
CA ASN A 59 8.19 8.56 -18.85
C ASN A 59 7.76 7.89 -20.16
N LEU A 60 7.37 6.62 -20.11
CA LEU A 60 6.87 5.87 -21.27
C LEU A 60 5.36 6.05 -21.51
N GLY A 61 4.63 6.75 -20.63
CA GLY A 61 3.16 6.87 -20.72
C GLY A 61 2.41 5.58 -20.37
N LEU A 62 3.01 4.71 -19.55
CA LEU A 62 2.56 3.36 -19.19
C LEU A 62 2.12 3.24 -17.72
N GLN A 63 1.69 4.32 -17.07
CA GLN A 63 1.37 4.32 -15.63
C GLN A 63 0.25 3.34 -15.26
N THR A 64 -0.66 3.05 -16.19
CA THR A 64 -1.75 2.08 -16.03
C THR A 64 -1.25 0.67 -15.71
N PHE A 65 -0.01 0.34 -16.08
CA PHE A 65 0.60 -0.95 -15.82
C PHE A 65 1.31 -1.07 -14.47
N GLU A 66 1.40 0.00 -13.66
CA GLU A 66 2.07 -0.06 -12.35
C GLU A 66 1.50 -1.17 -11.45
N LYS A 67 0.17 -1.36 -11.44
CA LYS A 67 -0.48 -2.43 -10.67
C LYS A 67 -0.05 -3.83 -11.13
N ASN A 68 0.24 -3.99 -12.42
CA ASN A 68 0.69 -5.26 -12.98
C ASN A 68 2.13 -5.54 -12.58
N PHE A 69 3.00 -4.52 -12.60
CA PHE A 69 4.36 -4.60 -12.07
C PHE A 69 4.38 -5.00 -10.60
N LYS A 70 3.53 -4.38 -9.77
CA LYS A 70 3.41 -4.75 -8.35
C LYS A 70 2.94 -6.19 -8.13
N LYS A 71 1.95 -6.64 -8.91
CA LYS A 71 1.49 -8.04 -8.86
C LYS A 71 2.57 -9.03 -9.30
N GLY A 72 3.38 -8.65 -10.27
CA GLY A 72 4.51 -9.45 -10.78
C GLY A 72 5.80 -9.29 -9.98
N LEU A 73 5.80 -8.50 -8.88
CA LEU A 73 7.01 -8.18 -8.10
C LEU A 73 8.16 -7.61 -8.95
N LEU A 74 7.80 -6.83 -9.98
CA LEU A 74 8.75 -6.17 -10.88
C LEU A 74 9.21 -4.84 -10.26
N THR A 75 10.16 -4.93 -9.34
CA THR A 75 10.74 -3.83 -8.56
C THR A 75 11.92 -3.15 -9.27
N ASP A 76 12.42 -2.08 -8.68
CA ASP A 76 13.61 -1.34 -9.12
C ASP A 76 14.85 -2.22 -9.25
N SER A 77 14.96 -3.26 -8.42
CA SER A 77 16.07 -4.24 -8.44
C SER A 77 15.95 -5.26 -9.57
N THR A 78 14.74 -5.57 -10.02
CA THR A 78 14.50 -6.53 -11.12
C THR A 78 14.34 -5.84 -12.47
N LEU A 79 14.21 -4.51 -12.47
CA LEU A 79 14.15 -3.68 -13.68
C LEU A 79 15.23 -4.00 -14.73
N PRO A 80 16.55 -4.09 -14.39
CA PRO A 80 17.58 -4.45 -15.38
C PRO A 80 17.53 -5.91 -15.84
N LEU A 81 16.76 -6.77 -15.17
CA LEU A 81 16.63 -8.20 -15.46
C LEU A 81 15.35 -8.52 -16.25
N LEU A 82 14.58 -7.51 -16.66
CA LEU A 82 13.33 -7.71 -17.34
C LEU A 82 13.51 -8.38 -18.70
N THR A 83 12.64 -9.34 -18.98
CA THR A 83 12.57 -10.08 -20.24
C THR A 83 11.17 -9.98 -20.82
N ASP A 84 11.02 -10.27 -22.12
CA ASP A 84 9.68 -10.30 -22.76
C ASP A 84 8.73 -11.27 -22.04
N SER A 85 9.24 -12.43 -21.62
CA SER A 85 8.48 -13.43 -20.86
C SER A 85 8.01 -12.90 -19.51
N ALA A 86 8.89 -12.27 -18.72
CA ALA A 86 8.51 -11.73 -17.41
C ALA A 86 7.43 -10.64 -17.52
N LEU A 87 7.54 -9.78 -18.53
CA LEU A 87 6.54 -8.76 -18.81
C LEU A 87 5.22 -9.36 -19.32
N ARG A 88 5.29 -10.42 -20.14
CA ARG A 88 4.11 -11.16 -20.60
C ARG A 88 3.37 -11.82 -19.44
N ASP A 89 4.10 -12.43 -18.50
CA ASP A 89 3.54 -13.07 -17.32
C ASP A 89 2.91 -12.04 -16.36
N ALA A 90 3.47 -10.82 -16.33
CA ALA A 90 2.85 -9.65 -15.70
C ALA A 90 1.67 -9.07 -16.51
N LYS A 91 1.16 -9.75 -17.54
CA LYS A 91 0.02 -9.31 -18.37
C LYS A 91 0.24 -7.99 -19.11
N ILE A 92 1.49 -7.68 -19.47
CA ILE A 92 1.81 -6.53 -20.30
C ILE A 92 1.63 -6.89 -21.80
N PRO A 93 0.82 -6.13 -22.56
CA PRO A 93 0.61 -6.38 -23.99
C PRO A 93 1.89 -6.18 -24.83
N PRO A 94 2.00 -6.80 -26.02
CA PRO A 94 3.24 -6.79 -26.81
C PRO A 94 3.84 -5.40 -27.08
N GLY A 95 3.04 -4.40 -27.45
CA GLY A 95 3.54 -3.05 -27.76
C GLY A 95 4.27 -2.38 -26.59
N PRO A 96 3.63 -2.18 -25.42
CA PRO A 96 4.30 -1.67 -24.23
C PRO A 96 5.54 -2.44 -23.80
N ARG A 97 5.60 -3.76 -23.99
CA ARG A 97 6.80 -4.55 -23.67
C ARG A 97 8.03 -4.09 -24.46
N LEU A 98 7.85 -3.83 -25.76
CA LEU A 98 8.93 -3.36 -26.61
C LEU A 98 9.47 -2.00 -26.13
N LEU A 99 8.58 -1.08 -25.74
CA LEU A 99 8.98 0.23 -25.22
C LEU A 99 9.77 0.12 -23.91
N ILE A 100 9.33 -0.76 -23.00
CA ILE A 100 10.00 -0.99 -21.73
C ILE A 100 11.40 -1.60 -21.93
N LEU A 101 11.51 -2.64 -22.77
CA LEU A 101 12.78 -3.32 -23.01
C LEU A 101 13.78 -2.41 -23.75
N ASP A 102 13.33 -1.65 -24.76
CA ASP A 102 14.18 -0.66 -25.45
C ASP A 102 14.69 0.42 -24.49
N HIS A 103 13.84 0.93 -23.59
CA HIS A 103 14.25 1.93 -22.60
C HIS A 103 15.34 1.42 -21.65
N ILE A 104 15.21 0.19 -21.16
CA ILE A 104 16.19 -0.41 -20.25
C ILE A 104 17.51 -0.64 -20.99
N GLN A 105 17.47 -1.21 -22.20
CA GLN A 105 18.66 -1.47 -23.00
C GLN A 105 19.45 -0.17 -23.29
N ARG A 106 18.76 0.92 -23.64
CA ARG A 106 19.40 2.23 -23.87
C ARG A 106 20.02 2.80 -22.60
N SER A 107 19.39 2.58 -21.46
CA SER A 107 19.90 3.05 -20.17
C SER A 107 21.22 2.36 -19.82
N ASP A 108 21.29 1.03 -19.97
CA ASP A 108 22.51 0.27 -19.71
C ASP A 108 23.67 0.67 -20.65
N LEU A 109 23.36 0.86 -21.93
CA LEU A 109 24.36 1.32 -22.90
C LEU A 109 24.90 2.71 -22.56
N LEU A 110 24.06 3.62 -22.10
CA LEU A 110 24.46 4.95 -21.68
C LEU A 110 25.39 4.89 -20.46
N TYR A 111 25.06 4.04 -19.48
CA TYR A 111 25.94 3.82 -18.33
C TYR A 111 27.30 3.27 -18.73
N MET A 112 27.36 2.26 -19.61
CA MET A 112 28.64 1.72 -20.09
C MET A 112 29.45 2.76 -20.88
N TYR A 113 28.80 3.55 -21.73
CA TYR A 113 29.47 4.61 -22.47
C TYR A 113 30.11 5.63 -21.53
N LEU A 114 29.36 6.14 -20.54
CA LEU A 114 29.88 7.12 -19.59
C LEU A 114 31.07 6.59 -18.75
N ASN A 115 31.03 5.32 -18.34
CA ASN A 115 32.12 4.70 -17.58
C ASN A 115 33.36 4.40 -18.44
N SER A 116 33.24 4.44 -19.77
CA SER A 116 34.37 4.23 -20.68
C SER A 116 35.27 5.47 -20.81
N PHE A 117 34.86 6.62 -20.26
CA PHE A 117 35.60 7.89 -20.30
C PHE A 117 36.06 8.40 -18.92
N SER A 118 35.87 7.61 -17.84
CA SER A 118 36.43 7.88 -16.50
C SER A 118 37.64 7.00 -16.25
#